data_AF-A0A7R9PP80-F1
#
_entry.id   AF-A0A7R9PP80-F1
#
_cell.length_a   1.000
_cell.length_b   1.000
_cell.length_c   1.000
_cell.angle_alpha   90.00
_cell.angle_beta   90.00
_cell.angle_gamma   90.00
#
_symmetry.space_group_name_H-M   'P 1'
#
loop_
_entity.id
_entity.type
_entity.pdbx_description
1 polymer ?
#
loop_
_entity_poly.entity_id
_entity_poly.type
_entity_poly.pdbx_seq_one_letter_code
_entity_poly.pdbx_strand_id
1 'polypeptide(L)'
;MIDWKKGKNVTVKTIKKKQKHKSRGSVRTVTKTVQNDSFFNFFSPPAMRECITAGSVVVRECITAGSVVVPEDPEAEMDEDTQSLLTTDFEIGHYIRERIVPRAILYFTGEALEDEDFEEEEEGEEGEEEEDDEDDTDYSPNKALPKLPNNTNPNDCKQQ
;
A
#
# COMPACT_ATOMS: atom_id res chain seq x y z
N MET A 1 -20.69 2.59 -4.18
CA MET A 1 -20.39 3.46 -3.02
C MET A 1 -20.42 2.62 -1.76
N ILE A 2 -19.49 2.82 -0.81
CA ILE A 2 -19.40 1.99 0.40
C ILE A 2 -20.26 2.58 1.52
N ASP A 3 -21.19 1.77 2.04
CA ASP A 3 -22.04 2.13 3.17
C ASP A 3 -21.35 1.82 4.51
N TRP A 4 -20.51 2.76 4.96
CA TRP A 4 -19.79 2.62 6.21
C TRP A 4 -20.72 2.69 7.43
N LYS A 5 -20.56 1.73 8.36
CA LYS A 5 -21.15 1.85 9.70
C LYS A 5 -20.51 3.01 10.49
N LYS A 6 -21.22 3.54 11.48
CA LYS A 6 -20.77 4.68 12.31
C LYS A 6 -19.36 4.41 12.87
N GLY A 7 -18.43 5.33 12.57
CA GLY A 7 -17.04 5.27 13.05
C GLY A 7 -16.18 4.19 12.39
N LYS A 8 -16.62 3.60 11.27
CA LYS A 8 -15.86 2.58 10.52
C LYS A 8 -15.33 3.06 9.18
N ASN A 9 -15.63 4.29 8.78
CA ASN A 9 -15.05 4.86 7.56
C ASN A 9 -13.55 5.11 7.77
N VAL A 10 -12.72 4.30 7.12
CA VAL A 10 -11.25 4.37 7.16
C VAL A 10 -10.64 5.29 6.10
N THR A 11 -11.43 5.74 5.13
CA THR A 11 -10.98 6.70 4.10
C THR A 11 -10.88 8.12 4.64
N VAL A 12 -11.34 8.35 5.89
CA VAL A 12 -11.32 9.68 6.52
C VAL A 12 -10.83 9.63 7.96
N LYS A 13 -10.04 10.64 8.33
CA LYS A 13 -9.57 10.85 9.70
C LYS A 13 -10.28 12.04 10.33
N THR A 14 -10.86 11.82 11.51
CA THR A 14 -11.60 12.84 12.25
C THR A 14 -10.67 13.57 13.23
N ILE A 15 -10.38 14.85 12.97
CA ILE A 15 -9.53 15.71 13.79
C ILE A 15 -10.41 16.65 14.61
N LYS A 16 -10.29 16.60 15.93
CA LYS A 16 -11.01 17.49 16.86
C LYS A 16 -10.18 18.74 17.14
N LYS A 17 -10.61 19.89 16.63
CA LYS A 17 -9.96 21.18 16.89
C LYS A 17 -10.76 21.97 17.92
N LYS A 18 -10.15 22.24 19.09
CA LYS A 18 -10.73 23.15 20.08
C LYS A 18 -10.66 24.58 19.55
N GLN A 19 -11.79 25.26 19.51
CA GLN A 19 -11.93 26.64 19.10
C GLN A 19 -12.43 27.46 20.28
N LYS A 20 -11.63 28.44 20.72
CA LYS A 20 -12.04 29.41 21.75
C LYS A 20 -12.60 30.66 21.09
N HIS A 21 -13.80 31.06 21.48
CA HIS A 21 -14.39 32.31 21.03
C HIS A 21 -13.65 33.50 21.66
N LYS A 22 -13.17 34.43 20.82
CA LYS A 22 -12.27 35.52 21.25
C LYS A 22 -12.89 36.45 22.30
N SER A 23 -14.20 36.73 22.24
CA SER A 23 -14.86 37.69 23.14
C SER A 23 -15.65 37.07 24.30
N ARG A 24 -16.17 35.84 24.16
CA ARG A 24 -16.99 35.18 25.20
C ARG A 24 -16.25 34.10 25.97
N GLY A 25 -14.99 33.83 25.63
CA GLY A 25 -14.16 32.81 26.29
C GLY A 25 -14.60 31.36 26.11
N SER A 26 -15.81 31.11 25.59
CA SER A 26 -16.40 29.78 25.38
C SER A 26 -15.57 28.96 24.39
N VAL A 27 -15.28 27.71 24.77
CA VAL A 27 -14.53 26.75 23.96
C VAL A 27 -15.49 25.73 23.38
N ARG A 28 -15.53 25.61 22.06
CA ARG A 28 -16.24 24.54 21.35
C ARG A 28 -15.25 23.62 20.66
N THR A 29 -15.52 22.33 20.62
CA THR A 29 -14.73 21.38 19.83
C THR A 29 -15.35 21.27 18.45
N VAL A 30 -14.61 21.69 17.42
CA VAL A 30 -15.01 21.55 16.02
C VAL A 30 -14.39 20.28 15.48
N THR A 31 -15.24 19.37 15.01
CA THR A 31 -14.82 18.14 14.36
C THR A 31 -14.57 18.44 12.88
N LYS A 32 -13.35 18.21 12.41
CA LYS A 32 -12.98 18.29 11.00
C LYS A 32 -12.66 16.90 10.47
N THR A 33 -13.15 16.59 9.29
CA THR A 33 -12.86 15.36 8.59
C THR A 33 -11.81 15.65 7.52
N VAL A 34 -10.73 14.88 7.50
CA VAL A 34 -9.64 14.99 6.51
C VAL A 34 -9.54 13.66 5.78
N GLN A 35 -9.26 13.68 4.48
CA GLN A 35 -9.02 12.46 3.70
C GLN A 35 -7.83 11.69 4.28
N ASN A 36 -7.92 10.37 4.29
CA ASN A 36 -6.88 9.48 4.78
C ASN A 36 -6.59 8.44 3.70
N ASP A 37 -5.31 8.06 3.57
CA ASP A 37 -4.92 7.04 2.61
C ASP A 37 -5.47 5.69 3.05
N SER A 38 -6.16 5.05 2.12
CA SER A 38 -6.86 3.80 2.37
C SER A 38 -7.01 3.05 1.06
N PHE A 39 -6.83 1.74 1.09
CA PHE A 39 -7.17 0.87 -0.03
C PHE A 39 -8.59 1.11 -0.56
N PHE A 40 -9.52 1.44 0.34
CA PHE A 40 -10.91 1.68 -0.05
C PHE A 40 -11.15 2.97 -0.85
N ASN A 41 -10.12 3.83 -1.00
CA ASN A 41 -10.16 4.94 -1.95
C ASN A 41 -10.27 4.43 -3.39
N PHE A 42 -9.79 3.22 -3.68
CA PHE A 42 -9.97 2.52 -4.96
C PHE A 42 -11.44 2.42 -5.41
N PHE A 43 -12.38 2.27 -4.45
CA PHE A 43 -13.81 2.23 -4.76
C PHE A 43 -14.45 3.62 -4.92
N SER A 44 -13.63 4.67 -4.85
CA SER A 44 -13.99 6.08 -5.03
C SER A 44 -13.05 6.70 -6.06
N PRO A 45 -13.07 6.19 -7.31
CA PRO A 45 -12.15 6.66 -8.35
C PRO A 45 -12.27 8.17 -8.53
N PRO A 46 -11.18 8.85 -8.92
CA PRO A 46 -11.21 10.28 -9.16
C PRO A 46 -12.27 10.61 -10.21
N ALA A 47 -13.04 11.66 -9.95
CA ALA A 47 -13.98 12.16 -10.93
C ALA A 47 -13.18 12.78 -12.08
N MET A 48 -13.35 12.27 -13.31
CA MET A 48 -12.86 12.95 -14.52
C MET A 48 -13.55 14.30 -14.62
N ARG A 49 -12.84 15.36 -14.25
CA ARG A 49 -13.40 16.71 -14.23
C ARG A 49 -13.40 17.29 -15.64
N GLU A 50 -14.47 17.01 -16.37
CA GLU A 50 -15.07 17.94 -17.35
C GLU A 50 -16.53 17.62 -17.75
N CYS A 51 -17.27 16.77 -17.03
CA CYS A 51 -18.71 16.55 -17.29
C CYS A 51 -19.65 17.50 -16.51
N ILE A 52 -19.14 18.54 -15.85
CA ILE A 52 -19.93 19.40 -14.95
C ILE A 52 -19.80 20.88 -15.32
N THR A 53 -20.16 21.26 -16.56
CA THR A 53 -20.53 22.66 -16.82
C THR A 53 -21.69 22.80 -17.83
N ALA A 54 -22.85 22.25 -17.50
CA ALA A 54 -24.16 22.82 -17.86
C ALA A 54 -25.24 22.05 -17.11
N GLY A 55 -25.91 22.70 -16.15
CA GLY A 55 -26.82 22.05 -15.23
C GLY A 55 -28.01 21.33 -15.90
N SER A 56 -27.92 20.00 -16.04
CA SER A 56 -29.08 19.08 -16.03
C SER A 56 -28.77 17.58 -16.13
N VAL A 57 -27.52 17.12 -16.03
CA VAL A 57 -27.25 15.67 -16.13
C VAL A 57 -26.73 15.13 -14.81
N VAL A 58 -27.46 14.14 -14.30
CA VAL A 58 -27.27 13.54 -12.98
C VAL A 58 -26.07 12.60 -13.05
N VAL A 59 -24.89 13.08 -12.64
CA VAL A 59 -23.62 12.30 -12.49
C VAL A 59 -23.78 11.06 -11.59
N ARG A 60 -24.90 10.93 -10.89
CA ARG A 60 -25.18 9.81 -9.98
C ARG A 60 -25.45 8.48 -10.67
N GLU A 61 -25.76 8.48 -11.98
CA GLU A 61 -26.22 7.27 -12.68
C GLU A 61 -25.16 6.63 -13.59
N CYS A 62 -24.13 7.37 -14.01
CA CYS A 62 -23.15 6.88 -14.99
C CYS A 62 -22.17 5.83 -14.43
N ILE A 63 -21.73 5.94 -13.16
CA ILE A 63 -20.82 4.95 -12.56
C ILE A 63 -21.52 3.59 -12.36
N THR A 64 -22.82 3.59 -12.04
CA THR A 64 -23.58 2.35 -11.79
C THR A 64 -23.92 1.59 -13.08
N ALA A 65 -23.84 2.24 -14.24
CA ALA A 65 -24.26 1.67 -15.52
C ALA A 65 -23.11 1.19 -16.43
N GLY A 66 -21.84 1.25 -15.98
CA GLY A 66 -20.70 0.82 -16.82
C GLY A 66 -20.49 1.67 -18.07
N SER A 67 -21.05 2.88 -18.13
CA SER A 67 -20.91 3.80 -19.26
C SER A 67 -19.78 4.78 -18.97
N VAL A 68 -18.60 4.49 -19.50
CA VAL A 68 -17.52 5.48 -19.60
C VAL A 68 -17.98 6.55 -20.59
N VAL A 69 -18.34 7.72 -20.08
CA VAL A 69 -18.60 8.90 -20.93
C VAL A 69 -17.23 9.42 -21.37
N VAL A 70 -16.85 9.08 -22.60
CA VAL A 70 -15.72 9.69 -23.29
C VAL A 70 -16.12 11.14 -23.60
N PRO A 71 -15.34 12.15 -23.21
CA PRO A 71 -15.63 13.54 -23.58
C PRO A 71 -15.73 13.66 -25.11
N GLU A 72 -16.69 14.45 -25.58
CA GLU A 72 -16.92 14.71 -27.01
C GLU A 72 -15.79 15.53 -27.66
N ASP A 73 -14.91 16.10 -26.83
CA ASP A 73 -13.71 16.82 -27.25
C ASP A 73 -12.45 15.97 -26.96
N PRO A 74 -11.75 15.48 -28.00
CA PRO A 74 -10.51 14.71 -27.83
C PRO A 74 -9.33 15.54 -27.30
N GLU A 75 -9.45 16.86 -27.23
CA GLU A 75 -8.42 17.79 -26.73
C GLU A 75 -8.68 18.28 -25.31
N ALA A 76 -9.75 17.84 -24.65
CA ALA A 76 -9.96 18.08 -23.22
C ALA A 76 -8.81 17.45 -22.42
N GLU A 77 -7.76 18.23 -22.15
CA GLU A 77 -6.59 17.81 -21.40
C GLU A 77 -7.01 17.49 -19.96
N MET A 78 -7.03 16.20 -19.64
CA MET A 78 -7.11 15.75 -18.26
C MET A 78 -5.84 16.22 -17.53
N ASP A 79 -6.01 16.80 -16.33
CA ASP A 79 -4.86 17.20 -15.53
C ASP A 79 -3.94 16.00 -15.23
N GLU A 80 -2.62 16.24 -15.28
CA GLU A 80 -1.59 15.21 -15.12
C GLU A 80 -1.78 14.39 -13.84
N ASP A 81 -2.20 15.04 -12.75
CA ASP A 81 -2.49 14.40 -11.47
C ASP A 81 -3.65 13.38 -11.59
N THR A 82 -4.73 13.75 -12.28
CA THR A 82 -5.88 12.86 -12.53
C THR A 82 -5.49 11.73 -13.46
N GLN A 83 -4.67 12.00 -14.48
CA GLN A 83 -4.15 10.95 -15.37
C GLN A 83 -3.31 9.93 -14.61
N SER A 84 -2.37 10.41 -13.79
CA SER A 84 -1.50 9.57 -12.97
C SER A 84 -2.31 8.70 -12.00
N LEU A 85 -3.31 9.29 -11.34
CA LEU A 85 -4.16 8.57 -10.40
C LEU A 85 -5.02 7.50 -11.10
N LEU A 86 -5.62 7.82 -12.25
CA LEU A 86 -6.39 6.83 -13.03
C LEU A 86 -5.52 5.70 -13.57
N THR A 87 -4.29 6.01 -13.98
CA THR A 87 -3.33 5.01 -14.44
C THR A 87 -2.99 4.05 -13.29
N THR A 88 -2.69 4.59 -12.12
CA THR A 88 -2.41 3.81 -10.91
C THR A 88 -3.61 2.93 -10.52
N ASP A 89 -4.83 3.47 -10.54
CA ASP A 89 -6.06 2.70 -10.26
C ASP A 89 -6.24 1.55 -11.27
N PHE A 90 -6.00 1.81 -12.55
CA PHE A 90 -6.09 0.78 -13.59
C PHE A 90 -5.06 -0.33 -13.37
N GLU A 91 -3.81 0.01 -13.09
CA GLU A 91 -2.75 -0.96 -12.80
C GLU A 91 -3.11 -1.86 -11.61
N ILE A 92 -3.60 -1.29 -10.51
CA ILE A 92 -4.04 -2.04 -9.33
C ILE A 92 -5.20 -2.97 -9.70
N GLY A 93 -6.20 -2.47 -10.42
CA GLY A 93 -7.36 -3.26 -10.85
C GLY A 93 -6.97 -4.42 -11.77
N HIS A 94 -6.08 -4.16 -12.72
CA HIS A 94 -5.53 -5.15 -13.63
C HIS A 94 -4.74 -6.23 -12.88
N TYR A 95 -3.88 -5.84 -11.94
CA TYR A 95 -3.11 -6.77 -11.13
C TYR A 95 -4.02 -7.68 -10.29
N ILE A 96 -5.04 -7.12 -9.64
CA ILE A 96 -6.00 -7.92 -8.88
C ILE A 96 -6.71 -8.93 -9.79
N ARG A 97 -7.16 -8.49 -10.97
CA ARG A 97 -7.92 -9.33 -11.92
C ARG A 97 -7.08 -10.44 -12.54
N GLU A 98 -5.88 -10.11 -13.02
CA GLU A 98 -5.07 -11.02 -13.84
C GLU A 98 -4.04 -11.82 -13.04
N ARG A 99 -3.61 -11.32 -11.87
CA ARG A 99 -2.59 -11.98 -11.05
C ARG A 99 -3.19 -12.54 -9.75
N ILE A 100 -3.78 -11.68 -8.92
CA ILE A 100 -4.23 -12.08 -7.57
C ILE A 100 -5.38 -13.08 -7.64
N VAL A 101 -6.47 -12.77 -8.35
CA VAL A 101 -7.69 -13.60 -8.34
C VAL A 101 -7.42 -15.02 -8.87
N PRO A 102 -6.73 -15.24 -10.01
CA PRO A 102 -6.46 -16.59 -10.52
C PRO A 102 -5.53 -17.41 -9.64
N ARG A 103 -4.56 -16.76 -8.97
CA ARG A 103 -3.53 -17.41 -8.14
C ARG A 103 -3.69 -17.11 -6.65
N ALA A 104 -4.91 -16.85 -6.19
CA ALA A 104 -5.16 -16.33 -4.83
C ALA A 104 -4.58 -17.22 -3.73
N ILE A 105 -4.58 -18.54 -3.91
CA ILE A 105 -3.99 -19.49 -2.96
C ILE A 105 -2.47 -19.30 -2.87
N LEU A 106 -1.79 -19.13 -4.01
CA LEU A 106 -0.34 -18.95 -4.06
C LEU A 106 0.11 -17.59 -3.49
N TYR A 107 -0.68 -16.53 -3.73
CA TYR A 107 -0.45 -15.23 -3.06
C TYR A 107 -0.75 -15.29 -1.56
N PHE A 108 -1.67 -16.15 -1.14
CA PHE A 108 -1.96 -16.36 0.29
C PHE A 108 -0.88 -17.17 1.00
N THR A 109 -0.33 -18.22 0.35
CA THR A 109 0.77 -19.02 0.91
C THR A 109 2.12 -18.33 0.81
N GLY A 110 2.27 -17.38 -0.12
CA GLY A 110 3.51 -16.64 -0.36
C GLY A 110 4.35 -17.19 -1.52
N GLU A 111 4.05 -18.40 -2.00
CA GLU A 111 4.78 -19.07 -3.09
C GLU A 111 4.80 -18.26 -4.40
N ALA A 112 3.73 -17.50 -4.70
CA ALA A 112 3.71 -16.65 -5.90
C ALA A 112 4.62 -15.41 -5.81
N LEU A 113 5.11 -15.06 -4.61
CA LEU A 113 6.05 -13.96 -4.41
C LEU A 113 7.49 -14.42 -4.61
N GLU A 114 7.78 -15.69 -4.32
CA GLU A 114 9.10 -16.30 -4.48
C GLU A 114 9.48 -16.42 -5.97
N ASP A 115 8.48 -16.61 -6.85
CA ASP A 115 8.68 -16.67 -8.31
C ASP A 115 9.14 -15.33 -8.95
N GLU A 116 8.99 -14.18 -8.27
CA GLU A 116 9.31 -12.85 -8.85
C GLU A 116 10.67 -12.31 -8.38
N ASP A 117 11.29 -12.90 -7.34
CA ASP A 117 12.52 -12.41 -6.69
C ASP A 117 13.74 -13.37 -6.82
N PHE A 118 13.58 -14.56 -7.42
CA PHE A 118 14.58 -15.65 -7.40
C PHE A 118 15.03 -16.14 -8.77
N GLU A 119 15.24 -15.25 -9.74
CA GLU A 119 16.31 -15.50 -10.73
C GLU A 119 17.67 -15.21 -10.05
N GLU A 120 18.03 -15.99 -9.03
CA GLU A 120 19.42 -16.12 -8.63
C GLU A 120 20.09 -16.92 -9.76
N GLU A 121 20.90 -16.24 -10.57
CA GLU A 121 21.76 -16.87 -11.57
C GLU A 121 22.46 -18.06 -10.89
N GLU A 122 22.14 -19.28 -11.35
CA GLU A 122 22.91 -20.48 -11.02
C GLU A 122 24.30 -20.31 -11.66
N GLU A 123 25.17 -19.51 -11.03
CA GLU A 123 26.59 -19.54 -11.31
C GLU A 123 27.10 -20.90 -10.83
N GLY A 124 27.19 -21.83 -11.79
CA GLY A 124 27.79 -23.12 -11.58
C GLY A 124 29.20 -22.97 -11.02
N GLU A 125 29.35 -23.27 -9.73
CA GLU A 125 30.65 -23.44 -9.09
C GLU A 125 31.27 -24.74 -9.66
N GLU A 126 32.10 -24.59 -10.70
CA GLU A 126 32.95 -25.69 -11.18
C GLU A 126 33.93 -26.05 -10.06
N GLY A 127 33.75 -27.23 -9.47
CA GLY A 127 34.63 -27.77 -8.46
C GLY A 127 36.03 -28.01 -9.01
N GLU A 128 36.99 -27.20 -8.58
CA GLU A 128 38.40 -27.52 -8.68
C GLU A 128 38.79 -28.32 -7.42
N GLU A 129 38.88 -29.65 -7.59
CA GLU A 129 39.55 -30.54 -6.65
C GLU A 129 41.06 -30.26 -6.71
N GLU A 130 41.62 -29.60 -5.70
CA GLU A 130 43.07 -29.49 -5.55
C GLU A 130 43.55 -30.31 -4.35
N GLU A 131 44.56 -31.11 -4.65
CA GLU A 131 45.09 -32.22 -3.86
C GLU A 131 45.71 -31.80 -2.52
N ASP A 132 45.63 -32.78 -1.62
CA ASP A 132 46.33 -32.97 -0.36
C ASP A 132 47.80 -32.53 -0.37
N ASP A 133 48.17 -31.64 0.54
CA ASP A 133 49.54 -31.57 1.07
C ASP A 133 49.49 -31.18 2.55
N GLU A 134 49.75 -32.17 3.40
CA GLU A 134 49.96 -32.07 4.83
C GLU A 134 51.12 -31.10 5.16
N ASP A 135 50.89 -30.08 6.01
CA ASP A 135 51.97 -29.62 6.91
C ASP A 135 51.43 -29.10 8.25
N ASP A 136 52.04 -29.66 9.28
CA ASP A 136 51.78 -29.54 10.71
C ASP A 136 52.40 -28.26 11.25
N THR A 137 51.62 -27.33 11.84
CA THR A 137 52.18 -26.42 12.86
C THR A 137 51.16 -25.92 13.89
N ASP A 138 51.22 -26.56 15.06
CA ASP A 138 51.21 -26.01 16.41
C ASP A 138 50.05 -25.08 16.88
N TYR A 139 49.18 -25.71 17.68
CA TYR A 139 48.34 -25.20 18.74
C TYR A 139 48.75 -23.87 19.41
N SER A 140 47.79 -22.93 19.49
CA SER A 140 47.72 -21.98 20.62
C SER A 140 46.27 -21.52 20.89
N PRO A 141 45.62 -22.01 21.95
CA PRO A 141 44.29 -21.60 22.33
C PRO A 141 44.41 -20.38 23.22
N ASN A 142 44.18 -19.19 22.68
CA ASN A 142 43.66 -18.02 23.39
C ASN A 142 43.85 -16.77 22.52
N LYS A 143 42.81 -16.38 21.79
CA LYS A 143 42.45 -14.98 21.61
C LYS A 143 40.98 -14.87 21.23
N ALA A 144 40.28 -14.08 22.02
CA ALA A 144 38.85 -14.00 22.12
C ALA A 144 38.19 -13.35 20.90
N LEU A 145 37.10 -13.94 20.41
CA LEU A 145 36.13 -13.26 19.54
C LEU A 145 35.14 -12.46 20.41
N PRO A 146 34.79 -11.21 20.04
CA PRO A 146 33.84 -10.39 20.79
C PRO A 146 32.42 -10.98 20.73
N LYS A 147 31.76 -11.11 21.89
CA LYS A 147 30.37 -11.58 22.01
C LYS A 147 29.39 -10.48 21.56
N LEU A 148 28.52 -10.81 20.61
CA LEU A 148 27.27 -10.09 20.32
C LEU A 148 26.30 -10.22 21.52
N PRO A 149 25.65 -9.14 21.99
CA PRO A 149 24.66 -9.26 23.05
C PRO A 149 23.32 -9.77 22.52
N ASN A 150 23.08 -11.07 22.71
CA ASN A 150 21.75 -11.67 22.74
C ASN A 150 21.09 -11.39 24.10
N ASN A 151 19.95 -10.70 24.10
CA ASN A 151 19.03 -10.76 25.24
C ASN A 151 17.58 -10.83 24.73
N THR A 152 17.18 -12.03 24.32
CA THR A 152 15.80 -12.47 24.39
C THR A 152 15.50 -12.87 25.83
N ASN A 153 14.60 -12.15 26.49
CA ASN A 153 13.96 -12.65 27.69
C ASN A 153 12.44 -12.69 27.45
N PRO A 154 11.85 -13.88 27.25
CA PRO A 154 10.43 -14.05 27.04
C PRO A 154 9.75 -14.08 28.41
N ASN A 155 9.13 -12.97 28.82
CA ASN A 155 8.01 -12.91 29.76
C ASN A 155 7.77 -11.45 30.20
N ASP A 156 6.90 -10.72 29.50
CA ASP A 156 5.99 -9.75 30.14
C ASP A 156 4.94 -9.26 29.12
N CYS A 157 3.90 -10.07 28.91
CA CYS A 157 2.64 -9.61 28.33
C CYS A 157 1.63 -9.46 29.48
N LYS A 158 1.57 -8.26 30.06
CA LYS A 158 0.47 -7.87 30.95
C LYS A 158 -0.45 -6.91 30.20
N GLN A 159 -1.65 -7.41 29.95
CA GLN A 159 -2.79 -6.63 29.49
C GLN A 159 -3.20 -5.63 30.57
N GLN A 160 -3.38 -4.37 30.16
CA GLN A 160 -4.35 -3.43 30.74
C GLN A 160 -5.00 -2.66 29.59
#